data_AF-A0A7C4QIA5-F1
#
_entry.id   AF-A0A7C4QIA5-F1
#
_cell.length_a   1.000
_cell.length_b   1.000
_cell.length_c   1.000
_cell.angle_alpha   90.00
_cell.angle_beta   90.00
_cell.angle_gamma   90.00
#
_symmetry.space_group_name_H-M   'P 1'
#
loop_
_entity.id
_entity.type
_entity.pdbx_description
1 polymer ?
#
loop_
_entity_poly.entity_id
_entity_poly.type
_entity_poly.pdbx_seq_one_letter_code
_entity_poly.pdbx_strand_id
1 'polypeptide(L)'
;MRADFLRGTGGRPAGLLLPARQPRDEAHFRRWAHKVWRQGAGYDFIAYSRHKLAQKINYIHANPVRAGLAARTAHYPWSSAANYQGLPAAHAVPVTMPML
;
A
#
# COMPACT_ATOMS: atom_id res chain seq x y z
N MET A 1 -26.84 -10.28 20.96
CA MET A 1 -26.00 -10.97 21.96
C MET A 1 -24.97 -11.79 21.18
N ARG A 2 -23.67 -11.61 21.49
CA ARG A 2 -22.52 -12.12 20.74
C ARG A 2 -22.20 -13.59 21.05
N ALA A 3 -21.67 -14.30 20.06
CA ALA A 3 -20.52 -15.23 20.06
C ALA A 3 -20.69 -16.05 18.77
N ASP A 4 -19.79 -16.03 17.78
CA ASP A 4 -18.58 -16.85 17.77
C ASP A 4 -17.54 -16.25 16.82
N PHE A 5 -16.58 -15.50 17.36
CA PHE A 5 -15.42 -14.97 16.60
C PHE A 5 -14.09 -15.63 17.02
N LEU A 6 -14.14 -16.70 17.82
CA LEU A 6 -12.93 -17.35 18.34
C LEU A 6 -12.89 -18.84 17.99
N ARG A 7 -12.56 -19.14 16.74
CA ARG A 7 -11.80 -20.35 16.43
C ARG A 7 -10.91 -20.10 15.21
N GLY A 8 -9.69 -19.68 15.50
CA GLY A 8 -8.65 -19.43 14.52
C GLY A 8 -7.30 -19.70 15.14
N THR A 9 -7.04 -20.95 15.53
CA THR A 9 -5.68 -21.45 15.72
C THR A 9 -5.03 -21.60 14.33
N GLY A 10 -4.86 -20.49 13.64
CA GLY A 10 -4.08 -20.41 12.41
C GLY A 10 -2.67 -20.03 12.79
N GLY A 11 -1.81 -21.03 13.00
CA GLY A 11 -0.38 -20.80 13.06
C GLY A 11 0.05 -19.92 11.88
N ARG A 12 0.99 -19.01 12.11
CA ARG A 12 1.59 -18.21 11.04
C ARG A 12 1.97 -19.16 9.91
N PRO A 13 1.54 -18.94 8.65
CA PRO A 13 1.90 -19.83 7.57
C PRO A 13 3.42 -19.93 7.51
N ALA A 14 3.95 -21.14 7.43
CA ALA A 14 5.39 -21.42 7.47
C ALA A 14 6.17 -20.88 6.24
N GLY A 15 5.52 -20.12 5.35
CA GLY A 15 6.11 -19.51 4.18
C GLY A 15 5.75 -18.02 4.06
N LEU A 16 6.61 -17.27 3.35
CA LEU A 16 6.43 -15.83 3.10
C LEU A 16 5.12 -15.51 2.36
N LEU A 17 4.61 -16.47 1.58
CA LEU A 17 3.40 -16.30 0.77
C LEU A 17 2.16 -16.78 1.53
N LEU A 18 1.18 -15.89 1.61
CA LEU A 18 -0.13 -16.22 2.13
C LEU A 18 -0.89 -17.12 1.14
N PRO A 19 -1.66 -18.10 1.62
CA PRO A 19 -2.58 -18.85 0.76
C PRO A 19 -3.61 -17.91 0.15
N ALA A 20 -4.04 -18.20 -1.07
CA ALA A 20 -5.12 -17.44 -1.72
C ALA A 20 -6.38 -17.52 -0.85
N ARG A 21 -6.91 -16.36 -0.43
CA ARG A 21 -8.15 -16.29 0.37
C ARG A 21 -9.30 -16.83 -0.48
N GLN A 22 -10.19 -17.64 0.10
CA GLN A 22 -11.38 -18.07 -0.64
C GLN A 22 -12.16 -16.83 -1.11
N PRO A 23 -12.43 -16.70 -2.42
CA PRO A 23 -13.19 -15.58 -2.93
C PRO A 23 -14.63 -15.61 -2.43
N ARG A 24 -15.22 -14.43 -2.19
CA ARG A 24 -16.66 -14.30 -1.93
C ARG A 24 -17.51 -14.52 -3.19
N ASP A 25 -16.93 -14.33 -4.38
CA ASP A 25 -17.60 -14.47 -5.68
C ASP A 25 -16.77 -15.37 -6.59
N GLU A 26 -17.28 -16.50 -7.07
CA GLU A 26 -16.43 -17.57 -7.66
C GLU A 26 -15.94 -17.30 -9.10
N ALA A 27 -16.61 -16.44 -9.85
CA ALA A 27 -16.54 -16.45 -11.32
C ALA A 27 -15.28 -15.80 -11.94
N HIS A 28 -14.60 -14.88 -11.25
CA HIS A 28 -13.49 -14.09 -11.83
C HIS A 28 -12.08 -14.53 -11.37
N PHE A 29 -11.94 -15.66 -10.69
CA PHE A 29 -10.69 -16.02 -10.03
C PHE A 29 -9.99 -17.23 -10.65
N ARG A 30 -8.83 -17.00 -11.29
CA ARG A 30 -7.88 -18.08 -11.59
C ARG A 30 -7.47 -18.75 -10.27
N ARG A 31 -7.63 -20.09 -10.23
CA ARG A 31 -7.36 -20.96 -9.07
C ARG A 31 -5.85 -21.23 -8.92
N TRP A 32 -5.07 -20.20 -8.59
CA TRP A 32 -3.66 -20.38 -8.23
C TRP A 32 -3.51 -20.60 -6.73
N ALA A 33 -2.71 -21.61 -6.36
CA ALA A 33 -2.45 -22.00 -4.96
C ALA A 33 -1.71 -20.90 -4.17
N HIS A 34 -0.82 -20.16 -4.83
CA HIS A 34 -0.07 -19.05 -4.24
C HIS A 34 -0.15 -17.81 -5.14
N LYS A 35 -0.24 -16.64 -4.53
CA LYS A 35 -0.32 -15.35 -5.23
C LYS A 35 0.55 -14.34 -4.51
N VAL A 36 1.32 -13.58 -5.29
CA VAL A 36 2.06 -12.42 -4.79
C VAL A 36 1.10 -11.24 -4.59
N TRP A 37 0.18 -11.04 -5.52
CA TRP A 37 -0.82 -9.97 -5.47
C TRP A 37 -2.03 -10.35 -4.62
N ARG A 38 -2.55 -9.38 -3.86
CA ARG A 38 -3.84 -9.53 -3.19
C ARG A 38 -4.95 -9.71 -4.21
N GLN A 39 -5.89 -10.57 -3.88
CA GLN A 39 -7.04 -10.88 -4.72
C GLN A 39 -8.05 -9.71 -4.73
N GLY A 40 -8.57 -9.39 -5.92
CA GLY A 40 -9.49 -8.27 -6.18
C GLY A 40 -8.92 -7.27 -7.19
N ALA A 41 -9.68 -6.21 -7.50
CA ALA A 41 -9.27 -5.17 -8.45
C ALA A 41 -8.21 -4.19 -7.88
N GLY A 42 -7.88 -4.31 -6.59
CA GLY A 42 -7.08 -3.32 -5.88
C GLY A 42 -7.94 -2.21 -5.27
N TYR A 43 -7.29 -1.10 -4.92
CA TYR A 43 -7.97 0.13 -4.48
C TYR A 43 -7.56 1.24 -5.43
N ASP A 44 -8.54 1.80 -6.13
CA ASP A 44 -8.39 2.96 -7.00
C ASP A 44 -9.10 4.17 -6.41
N PHE A 45 -8.58 5.35 -6.73
CA PHE A 45 -9.18 6.63 -6.36
C PHE A 45 -8.86 7.65 -7.43
N ILE A 46 -9.90 8.14 -8.13
CA ILE A 46 -9.74 9.17 -9.15
C ILE A 46 -9.67 10.54 -8.47
N ALA A 47 -8.57 11.25 -8.64
CA ALA A 47 -8.36 12.58 -8.09
C ALA A 47 -8.79 13.67 -9.09
N TYR A 48 -10.01 14.18 -8.94
CA TYR A 48 -10.57 15.24 -9.80
C TYR A 48 -10.23 16.67 -9.38
N SER A 49 -9.52 16.87 -8.26
CA SER A 49 -9.15 18.21 -7.79
C SER A 49 -7.73 18.25 -7.25
N ARG A 50 -7.09 19.43 -7.37
CA ARG A 50 -5.75 19.69 -6.81
C ARG A 50 -5.69 19.38 -5.32
N HIS A 51 -6.72 19.78 -4.57
CA HIS A 51 -6.82 19.48 -3.14
C HIS A 51 -6.79 17.96 -2.87
N LYS A 52 -7.58 17.17 -3.61
CA LYS A 52 -7.61 15.70 -3.43
C LYS A 52 -6.29 15.07 -3.84
N LEU A 53 -5.67 15.55 -4.90
CA LEU A 53 -4.35 15.09 -5.32
C LEU A 53 -3.30 15.34 -4.22
N ALA A 54 -3.20 16.58 -3.71
CA ALA A 54 -2.28 16.95 -2.65
C ALA A 54 -2.51 16.12 -1.37
N GLN A 55 -3.78 15.92 -0.99
CA GLN A 55 -4.14 15.07 0.15
C GLN A 55 -3.60 13.63 -0.01
N LYS A 56 -3.73 13.04 -1.21
CA LYS A 56 -3.28 11.67 -1.48
C LYS A 56 -1.75 11.57 -1.57
N ILE A 57 -1.07 12.57 -2.12
CA ILE A 57 0.40 12.66 -2.12
C ILE A 57 0.91 12.68 -0.66
N ASN A 58 0.35 13.56 0.17
CA ASN A 58 0.72 13.65 1.60
C ASN A 58 0.50 12.32 2.34
N TYR A 59 -0.63 11.64 2.06
CA TYR A 59 -0.89 10.32 2.61
C TYR A 59 0.19 9.30 2.20
N ILE A 60 0.55 9.24 0.92
CA ILE A 60 1.55 8.31 0.40
C ILE A 60 2.93 8.59 1.02
N HIS A 61 3.34 9.86 1.14
CA HIS A 61 4.62 10.23 1.77
C HIS A 61 4.65 9.91 3.27
N ALA A 62 3.52 9.97 3.96
CA ALA A 62 3.40 9.65 5.37
C ALA A 62 3.38 8.13 5.66
N ASN A 63 2.99 7.29 4.69
CA ASN A 63 2.81 5.85 4.91
C ASN A 63 4.06 5.13 5.47
N PRO A 64 5.29 5.37 4.97
CA PRO A 64 6.47 4.74 5.53
C PRO A 64 6.69 5.06 7.01
N VAL A 65 6.40 6.30 7.42
CA VAL A 65 6.51 6.72 8.83
C VAL A 65 5.43 6.07 9.67
N ARG A 66 4.18 6.07 9.19
CA ARG A 66 3.05 5.42 9.86
C ARG A 66 3.24 3.90 10.02
N ALA A 67 3.96 3.29 9.09
CA ALA A 67 4.30 1.87 9.12
C ALA A 67 5.56 1.56 9.96
N GLY A 68 6.22 2.58 10.54
CA GLY A 68 7.46 2.40 11.31
C GLY A 68 8.69 2.05 10.47
N LEU A 69 8.62 2.22 9.15
CA LEU A 69 9.72 1.91 8.22
C LEU A 69 10.75 3.05 8.12
N ALA A 70 10.38 4.26 8.52
CA ALA A 70 11.26 5.43 8.48
C ALA A 70 10.90 6.42 9.60
N ALA A 71 11.90 7.11 10.14
CA ALA A 71 11.68 8.15 11.15
C ALA A 71 11.11 9.46 10.55
N ARG A 72 11.40 9.74 9.27
CA ARG A 72 10.93 10.92 8.53
C ARG A 72 10.49 10.50 7.14
N THR A 73 9.56 11.24 6.54
CA THR A 73 9.01 10.93 5.20
C THR A 73 10.11 10.89 4.12
N ALA A 74 11.03 11.85 4.15
CA ALA A 74 12.16 11.92 3.22
C ALA A 74 13.24 10.84 3.42
N HIS A 75 13.21 10.11 4.53
CA HIS A 75 14.20 9.04 4.78
C HIS A 75 13.86 7.74 4.08
N TYR A 76 12.64 7.59 3.54
CA TYR A 76 12.26 6.38 2.84
C TYR A 76 12.77 6.43 1.40
N PRO A 77 13.78 5.62 1.02
CA PRO A 77 14.49 5.78 -0.25
C PRO A 77 13.64 5.42 -1.47
N TRP A 78 12.56 4.65 -1.28
CA TRP A 78 11.63 4.22 -2.32
C TRP A 78 10.39 5.13 -2.41
N SER A 79 10.54 6.42 -2.08
CA SER A 79 9.48 7.43 -2.22
C SER A 79 10.04 8.73 -2.80
N SER A 80 9.16 9.49 -3.46
CA SER A 80 9.46 10.84 -3.96
C SER A 80 9.48 11.92 -2.87
N ALA A 81 9.19 11.58 -1.61
CA ALA A 81 9.08 12.54 -0.50
C ALA A 81 10.32 13.45 -0.35
N ALA A 82 11.53 12.91 -0.52
CA ALA A 82 12.77 13.68 -0.48
C ALA A 82 12.80 14.76 -1.57
N ASN A 83 12.38 14.42 -2.79
CA ASN A 83 12.38 15.35 -3.92
C ASN A 83 11.38 16.50 -3.72
N TYR A 84 10.20 16.25 -3.13
CA TYR A 84 9.23 17.30 -2.77
C TYR A 84 9.77 18.26 -1.69
N GLN A 85 10.79 17.83 -0.93
CA GLN A 85 11.47 18.67 0.06
C GLN A 85 12.74 19.33 -0.51
N GLY A 86 12.99 19.22 -1.81
CA GLY A 86 14.20 19.76 -2.45
C GLY A 86 15.47 18.98 -2.09
N LEU A 87 15.36 17.79 -1.50
CA LEU A 87 16.50 16.96 -1.16
C LEU A 87 16.89 16.06 -2.34
N PRO A 88 18.17 15.68 -2.46
CA PRO A 88 18.60 14.67 -3.41
C PRO A 88 17.86 13.37 -3.14
N ALA A 89 17.12 12.86 -4.14
CA ALA A 89 16.51 11.55 -4.01
C ALA A 89 17.58 10.48 -4.21
N ALA A 90 17.75 9.59 -3.25
CA ALA A 90 18.78 8.54 -3.32
C ALA A 90 18.58 7.59 -4.52
N HIS A 91 17.32 7.35 -4.93
CA HIS A 91 16.97 6.39 -5.98
C HIS A 91 15.77 6.84 -6.84
N ALA A 92 15.26 8.06 -6.67
CA ALA A 92 14.03 8.48 -7.36
C ALA A 92 14.34 9.25 -8.64
N VAL A 93 13.55 8.97 -9.69
CA VAL A 93 13.45 9.81 -10.89
C VAL A 93 13.05 11.22 -10.44
N PRO A 94 13.72 12.30 -10.91
CA PRO A 94 13.34 13.66 -10.57
C PRO A 94 11.87 13.89 -10.93
N VAL A 95 11.07 14.32 -9.94
CA VAL A 95 9.67 14.60 -10.14
C VAL A 95 9.55 16.10 -10.41
N THR A 96 9.40 16.49 -11.67
CA THR A 96 8.95 17.85 -12.02
C THR A 96 7.44 17.91 -11.77
N MET A 97 7.03 18.12 -10.51
CA MET A 97 5.70 18.65 -10.30
C MET A 97 5.72 20.11 -10.76
N PRO A 98 4.86 20.54 -11.70
CA PRO A 98 4.61 21.96 -11.85
C PRO A 98 4.18 22.45 -10.47
N MET A 99 4.85 23.48 -9.96
CA MET A 99 4.53 24.05 -8.65
C MET A 99 3.00 24.23 -8.54
N LEU A 100 2.48 23.90 -7.35
CA LEU A 100 1.05 23.96 -7.04
C LEU A 100 0.42 25.29 -7.40
#